data_AF-A0A955DXW1-F1
#
_entry.id   AF-A0A955DXW1-F1
#
_cell.length_a   1.000
_cell.length_b   1.000
_cell.length_c   1.000
_cell.angle_alpha   90.00
_cell.angle_beta   90.00
_cell.angle_gamma   90.00
#
_symmetry.space_group_name_H-M   'P 1'
#
loop_
_entity.id
_entity.type
_entity.pdbx_description
1 polymer ?
#
loop_
_entity_poly.entity_id
_entity_poly.type
_entity_poly.pdbx_seq_one_letter_code
_entity_poly.pdbx_strand_id
1 'polypeptide(L)'
;NLSLHFHTGSSISTQLMRQHAISTRYLVNRYPYRCGYYDLYGYHSPYRHYAIQGYYTPDPSLVASAPAPAPSESEAAAPPPTPLEVGAAAMQAGELEVAIDAYKEHLRDQPEDAWAMRQLGICLMESDRIEDGIAVVRHAYRTDPMLAEQPVARMHFALDTQRLRALVNRSVRYAHRTGSASAWLGVTALMQAEGRRDVARRMLDRAEEAGLETEIATRFAAALR
;
A
#
# COMPACT_ATOMS: atom_id res chain seq x y z
N ASN A 1 13.41 -10.09 60.73
CA ASN A 1 14.46 -10.47 59.77
C ASN A 1 13.87 -11.42 58.75
N LEU A 2 13.55 -11.09 57.51
CA LEU A 2 13.78 -9.90 56.68
C LEU A 2 12.58 -9.82 55.71
N SER A 3 11.99 -8.64 55.56
CA SER A 3 11.12 -8.30 54.44
C SER A 3 11.98 -8.05 53.21
N LEU A 4 11.57 -8.53 52.04
CA LEU A 4 12.04 -7.99 50.75
C LEU A 4 10.86 -7.87 49.78
N HIS A 5 10.40 -6.63 49.66
CA HIS A 5 9.63 -6.11 48.53
C HIS A 5 10.55 -5.94 47.31
N PHE A 6 10.10 -6.34 46.12
CA PHE A 6 10.55 -5.85 44.81
C PHE A 6 9.31 -5.77 43.91
N HIS A 7 8.65 -4.62 43.80
CA HIS A 7 8.82 -3.58 42.78
C HIS A 7 8.83 -4.07 41.33
N THR A 8 7.65 -3.93 40.72
CA THR A 8 7.36 -3.52 39.33
C THR A 8 8.55 -3.26 38.41
N GLY A 9 8.65 -4.03 37.33
CA GLY A 9 9.51 -3.71 36.20
C GLY A 9 9.19 -4.55 34.99
N SER A 10 8.84 -3.87 33.89
CA SER A 10 8.86 -4.36 32.51
C SER A 10 7.56 -4.87 31.89
N SER A 11 6.63 -3.94 31.64
CA SER A 11 5.65 -4.04 30.56
C SER A 11 6.23 -3.56 29.19
N ILE A 12 7.52 -3.26 29.12
CA ILE A 12 8.20 -2.71 27.93
C ILE A 12 8.79 -3.84 27.06
N SER A 13 9.15 -4.98 27.66
CA SER A 13 9.84 -6.08 26.95
C SER A 13 8.98 -6.83 25.93
N THR A 14 7.66 -6.89 26.09
CA THR A 14 6.76 -7.56 25.13
C THR A 14 6.48 -6.73 23.88
N GLN A 15 6.56 -5.40 23.98
CA GLN A 15 6.35 -4.50 22.84
C GLN A 15 7.59 -4.42 21.95
N LEU A 16 8.79 -4.42 22.56
CA LEU A 16 10.06 -4.49 21.82
C LEU A 16 10.27 -5.84 21.11
N MET A 17 9.86 -6.95 21.72
CA MET A 17 9.95 -8.28 21.08
C MET A 17 8.99 -8.42 19.89
N ARG A 18 7.83 -7.76 19.90
CA ARG A 18 6.96 -7.70 18.71
C ARG A 18 7.61 -6.88 17.58
N GLN A 19 8.24 -5.76 17.89
CA GLN A 19 8.98 -4.95 16.88
C GLN A 19 10.15 -5.72 16.25
N HIS A 20 10.89 -6.52 17.02
CA HIS A 20 11.98 -7.33 16.47
C HIS A 20 11.52 -8.57 15.69
N ALA A 21 10.38 -9.16 16.04
CA ALA A 21 9.78 -10.25 15.27
C ALA A 21 9.19 -9.75 13.93
N ILE A 22 8.72 -8.50 13.88
CA ILE A 22 8.37 -7.82 12.62
C ILE A 22 9.64 -7.69 11.77
N SER A 23 10.78 -7.22 12.27
CA SER A 23 11.99 -7.03 11.45
C SER A 23 12.52 -8.30 10.76
N THR A 24 12.45 -9.46 11.40
CA THR A 24 13.09 -10.69 10.91
C THR A 24 12.28 -11.45 9.86
N ARG A 25 10.94 -11.33 9.87
CA ARG A 25 10.08 -11.94 8.83
C ARG A 25 10.11 -11.18 7.51
N TYR A 26 10.57 -9.92 7.52
CA TYR A 26 10.62 -9.03 6.36
C TYR A 26 11.90 -9.15 5.53
N LEU A 27 12.93 -9.83 6.03
CA LEU A 27 14.21 -9.97 5.32
C LEU A 27 14.22 -11.06 4.25
N VAL A 28 13.23 -11.97 4.24
CA VAL A 28 13.23 -13.14 3.33
C VAL A 28 12.59 -12.86 1.97
N ASN A 29 11.97 -11.69 1.75
CA ASN A 29 11.32 -11.34 0.48
C ASN A 29 11.83 -10.01 -0.11
N ARG A 30 13.16 -9.88 -0.21
CA ARG A 30 13.86 -8.78 -0.91
C ARG A 30 14.23 -9.33 -2.31
N TYR A 31 13.48 -9.07 -3.39
CA TYR A 31 13.47 -7.91 -4.31
C TYR A 31 12.47 -8.21 -5.47
N PRO A 32 12.03 -7.25 -6.33
CA PRO A 32 12.28 -5.80 -6.34
C PRO A 32 10.97 -4.97 -6.49
N TYR A 33 10.67 -4.10 -5.53
CA TYR A 33 9.84 -2.92 -5.81
C TYR A 33 10.72 -1.68 -5.69
N ARG A 34 11.50 -1.48 -6.76
CA ARG A 34 11.91 -0.15 -7.19
C ARG A 34 11.06 0.17 -8.43
N CYS A 35 9.75 0.32 -8.23
CA CYS A 35 8.88 0.85 -9.28
C CYS A 35 8.75 2.34 -8.98
N GLY A 36 9.59 3.12 -9.65
CA GLY A 36 9.58 4.57 -9.56
C GLY A 36 8.27 5.11 -10.12
N TYR A 37 7.67 6.02 -9.36
CA TYR A 37 7.05 7.19 -9.95
C TYR A 37 8.04 7.73 -11.02
N TYR A 38 7.73 7.60 -12.31
CA TYR A 38 8.24 8.37 -13.47
C TYR A 38 8.27 7.64 -14.84
N ASP A 39 7.84 6.38 -14.98
CA ASP A 39 7.87 5.70 -16.31
C ASP A 39 6.52 5.71 -17.06
N LEU A 40 5.88 6.88 -17.16
CA LEU A 40 4.66 7.06 -17.98
C LEU A 40 4.79 8.09 -19.12
N TYR A 41 6.03 8.40 -19.55
CA TYR A 41 6.27 9.12 -20.81
C TYR A 41 7.20 8.32 -21.72
N GLY A 42 6.68 7.91 -22.88
CA GLY A 42 7.43 7.18 -23.89
C GLY A 42 8.56 8.02 -24.50
N TYR A 43 9.78 7.54 -24.32
CA TYR A 43 10.94 7.91 -25.14
C TYR A 43 11.65 6.63 -25.58
N HIS A 44 11.52 6.30 -26.86
CA HIS A 44 12.39 5.31 -27.51
C HIS A 44 13.78 5.92 -27.69
N SER A 45 14.83 5.21 -27.27
CA SER A 45 16.19 5.47 -27.75
C SER A 45 16.97 4.16 -27.91
N PRO A 46 17.80 4.03 -28.97
CA PRO A 46 18.08 2.76 -29.60
C PRO A 46 19.55 2.37 -29.43
N TYR A 47 19.87 1.48 -28.49
CA TYR A 47 21.17 0.81 -28.53
C TYR A 47 21.02 -0.68 -28.22
N ARG A 48 20.90 -1.43 -29.32
CA ARG A 48 21.23 -2.86 -29.43
C ARG A 48 22.76 -3.00 -29.50
N HIS A 49 23.27 -4.21 -29.19
CA HIS A 49 24.59 -4.82 -29.47
C HIS A 49 25.37 -5.22 -28.20
N TYR A 50 26.03 -6.37 -28.05
CA TYR A 50 26.24 -7.61 -28.84
C TYR A 50 26.43 -8.76 -27.82
N ALA A 51 25.88 -9.94 -28.10
CA ALA A 51 26.28 -11.19 -27.43
C ALA A 51 27.48 -11.80 -28.18
N ILE A 52 28.55 -12.15 -27.47
CA ILE A 52 29.59 -13.06 -27.97
C ILE A 52 29.81 -14.14 -26.91
N GLN A 53 29.46 -15.38 -27.25
CA GLN A 53 29.91 -16.59 -26.57
C GLN A 53 31.38 -16.83 -26.94
N GLY A 54 32.26 -17.00 -25.95
CA GLY A 54 33.64 -17.44 -26.15
C GLY A 54 34.24 -17.91 -24.83
N TYR A 55 34.65 -19.18 -24.78
CA TYR A 55 35.34 -19.79 -23.64
C TYR A 55 36.75 -19.20 -23.50
N TYR A 56 37.02 -18.51 -22.40
CA TYR A 56 38.38 -18.11 -21.99
C TYR A 56 38.67 -18.71 -20.61
N THR A 57 39.54 -19.71 -20.54
CA THR A 57 40.16 -20.16 -19.28
C THR A 57 41.40 -19.30 -19.05
N PRO A 58 41.49 -18.48 -17.98
CA PRO A 58 42.69 -17.72 -17.72
C PRO A 58 43.85 -18.63 -17.30
N ASP A 59 45.05 -18.31 -17.77
CA ASP A 59 46.32 -18.95 -17.42
C ASP A 59 46.55 -18.91 -15.89
N PRO A 60 46.78 -20.05 -15.20
CA PRO A 60 46.98 -20.08 -13.76
C PRO A 60 48.21 -19.33 -13.26
N SER A 61 49.16 -18.97 -14.15
CA SER A 61 50.34 -18.18 -13.80
C SER A 61 50.11 -16.67 -13.74
N LEU A 62 48.96 -16.18 -14.24
CA LEU A 62 48.55 -14.77 -14.17
C LEU A 62 47.75 -14.42 -12.91
N VAL A 63 47.47 -15.40 -12.04
CA VAL A 63 46.82 -15.18 -10.74
C VAL A 63 47.86 -14.66 -9.74
N ALA A 64 48.43 -13.48 -10.02
CA ALA A 64 49.02 -12.69 -8.97
C ALA A 64 47.88 -12.40 -7.97
N SER A 65 48.07 -12.85 -6.73
CA SER A 65 47.19 -12.56 -5.59
C SER A 65 47.04 -11.04 -5.46
N ALA A 66 46.04 -10.48 -6.12
CA ALA A 66 45.54 -9.16 -5.79
C ALA A 66 45.19 -9.22 -4.30
N PRO A 67 45.68 -8.28 -3.46
CA PRO A 67 45.23 -8.23 -2.08
C PRO A 67 43.70 -8.17 -2.14
N ALA A 68 43.04 -9.03 -1.34
CA ALA A 68 41.60 -9.04 -1.24
C ALA A 68 41.13 -7.58 -1.13
N PRO A 69 40.18 -7.12 -1.96
CA PRO A 69 39.67 -5.77 -1.82
C PRO A 69 39.28 -5.62 -0.35
N ALA A 70 39.83 -4.60 0.31
CA ALA A 70 39.49 -4.29 1.69
C ALA A 70 37.96 -4.36 1.83
N PRO A 71 37.42 -4.93 2.91
CA PRO A 71 35.97 -5.03 3.08
C PRO A 71 35.40 -3.65 2.83
N SER A 72 34.61 -3.52 1.77
CA SER A 72 34.05 -2.25 1.35
C SER A 72 33.28 -1.68 2.54
N GLU A 73 33.83 -0.63 3.15
CA GLU A 73 33.12 0.22 4.08
C GLU A 73 31.95 0.86 3.33
N SER A 74 30.81 0.18 3.33
CA SER A 74 29.46 0.72 3.18
C SER A 74 28.49 -0.40 2.80
N GLU A 75 28.39 -1.42 3.65
CA GLU A 75 27.06 -2.01 3.91
C GLU A 75 26.33 -1.05 4.85
N ALA A 76 26.11 0.19 4.39
CA ALA A 76 25.29 1.16 5.10
C ALA A 76 23.92 0.50 5.27
N ALA A 77 23.53 0.26 6.52
CA ALA A 77 22.21 -0.23 6.85
C ALA A 77 21.19 0.59 6.04
N ALA A 78 20.34 -0.09 5.28
CA ALA A 78 19.32 0.59 4.47
C ALA A 78 18.59 1.61 5.35
N PRO A 79 18.23 2.80 4.82
CA PRO A 79 17.50 3.79 5.61
C PRO A 79 16.27 3.13 6.24
N PRO A 80 15.89 3.55 7.47
CA PRO A 80 14.70 3.01 8.11
C PRO A 80 13.49 3.19 7.19
N PRO A 81 12.54 2.23 7.18
CA PRO A 81 11.38 2.33 6.33
C PRO A 81 10.58 3.58 6.67
N THR A 82 10.11 4.27 5.63
CA THR A 82 9.24 5.43 5.78
C THR A 82 7.87 5.02 6.35
N PRO A 83 7.12 5.93 6.98
CA PRO A 83 5.76 5.63 7.45
C PRO A 83 4.84 5.12 6.32
N LEU A 84 5.03 5.59 5.08
CA LEU A 84 4.32 5.07 3.90
C LEU A 84 4.64 3.59 3.63
N GLU A 85 5.92 3.22 3.66
CA GLU A 85 6.38 1.84 3.46
C GLU A 85 5.90 0.92 4.60
N VAL A 86 5.93 1.40 5.84
CA VAL A 86 5.39 0.68 7.01
C VAL A 86 3.88 0.48 6.85
N GLY A 87 3.14 1.51 6.43
CA GLY A 87 1.70 1.44 6.20
C GLY A 87 1.34 0.41 5.14
N ALA A 88 2.03 0.42 4.00
CA ALA A 88 1.84 -0.55 2.93
C ALA A 88 2.15 -1.99 3.40
N ALA A 89 3.27 -2.17 4.09
CA ALA A 89 3.68 -3.45 4.66
C ALA A 89 2.67 -4.00 5.70
N ALA A 90 2.24 -3.17 6.65
CA ALA A 90 1.29 -3.57 7.68
C ALA A 90 -0.07 -3.91 7.08
N MET A 91 -0.51 -3.17 6.06
CA MET A 91 -1.72 -3.47 5.30
C MET A 91 -1.62 -4.84 4.62
N GLN A 92 -0.48 -5.16 4.00
CA GLN A 92 -0.20 -6.50 3.46
C GLN A 92 -0.20 -7.61 4.51
N ALA A 93 0.25 -7.31 5.72
CA ALA A 93 0.25 -8.26 6.82
C ALA A 93 -1.15 -8.43 7.46
N GLY A 94 -2.12 -7.57 7.12
CA GLY A 94 -3.41 -7.50 7.78
C GLY A 94 -3.36 -6.85 9.17
N GLU A 95 -2.26 -6.18 9.52
CA GLU A 95 -2.08 -5.43 10.76
C GLU A 95 -2.71 -4.04 10.62
N LEU A 96 -4.04 -4.00 10.53
CA LEU A 96 -4.78 -2.81 10.10
C LEU A 96 -4.55 -1.58 10.99
N GLU A 97 -4.47 -1.74 12.31
CA GLU A 97 -4.23 -0.60 13.23
C GLU A 97 -2.82 -0.02 13.05
N VAL A 98 -1.82 -0.88 12.82
CA VAL A 98 -0.45 -0.44 12.52
C VAL A 98 -0.43 0.31 11.19
N ALA A 99 -1.14 -0.18 10.17
CA ALA A 99 -1.26 0.50 8.88
C ALA A 99 -1.94 1.87 9.02
N ILE A 100 -3.03 1.95 9.79
CA ILE A 100 -3.76 3.19 10.06
C ILE A 100 -2.84 4.23 10.69
N ASP A 101 -2.07 3.86 11.71
CA ASP A 101 -1.18 4.80 12.40
C ASP A 101 -0.04 5.27 11.50
N ALA A 102 0.55 4.35 10.73
CA ALA A 102 1.63 4.67 9.80
C ALA A 102 1.17 5.57 8.64
N TYR A 103 0.01 5.30 8.05
CA TYR A 103 -0.55 6.20 7.02
C TYR A 103 -0.95 7.57 7.59
N LYS A 104 -1.48 7.62 8.82
CA LYS A 104 -1.74 8.90 9.49
C LYS A 104 -0.46 9.69 9.73
N GLU A 105 0.62 9.02 10.12
CA GLU A 105 1.93 9.66 10.29
C GLU A 105 2.44 10.23 8.96
N HIS A 106 2.42 9.45 7.88
CA HIS A 106 2.77 9.93 6.54
C HIS A 106 1.95 11.16 6.13
N LEU A 107 0.63 11.11 6.35
CA LEU A 107 -0.28 12.20 5.99
C LEU A 107 -0.14 13.45 6.87
N ARG A 108 0.55 13.39 8.02
CA ARG A 108 0.90 14.60 8.78
C ARG A 108 1.95 15.43 8.05
N ASP A 109 2.91 14.75 7.40
CA ASP A 109 3.99 15.40 6.65
C ASP A 109 3.59 15.68 5.20
N GLN A 110 2.77 14.80 4.60
CA GLN A 110 2.28 14.91 3.23
C GLN A 110 0.74 14.92 3.20
N PRO A 111 0.10 16.03 3.63
CA PRO A 111 -1.35 16.09 3.80
C PRO A 111 -2.15 16.06 2.50
N GLU A 112 -1.52 16.17 1.33
CA GLU A 112 -2.17 16.13 0.02
C GLU A 112 -1.93 14.81 -0.74
N ASP A 113 -1.28 13.82 -0.10
CA ASP A 113 -1.08 12.51 -0.72
C ASP A 113 -2.41 11.73 -0.76
N ALA A 114 -3.16 11.96 -1.84
CA ALA A 114 -4.44 11.33 -2.09
C ALA A 114 -4.33 9.80 -2.19
N TRP A 115 -3.21 9.27 -2.65
CA TRP A 115 -3.00 7.82 -2.72
C TRP A 115 -2.93 7.22 -1.31
N ALA A 116 -2.15 7.83 -0.41
CA ALA A 116 -2.05 7.40 0.98
C ALA A 116 -3.38 7.59 1.74
N MET A 117 -4.12 8.68 1.48
CA MET A 117 -5.48 8.86 2.01
C MET A 117 -6.40 7.71 1.61
N ARG A 118 -6.38 7.31 0.33
CA ARG A 118 -7.20 6.19 -0.14
C ARG A 118 -6.86 4.89 0.59
N GLN A 119 -5.57 4.60 0.81
CA GLN A 119 -5.16 3.40 1.56
C GLN A 119 -5.60 3.45 3.03
N LEU A 120 -5.43 4.61 3.69
CA LEU A 120 -5.91 4.82 5.06
C LEU A 120 -7.43 4.58 5.15
N GLY A 121 -8.19 5.15 4.22
CA GLY A 121 -9.63 4.99 4.16
C GLY A 121 -10.05 3.52 4.06
N ILE A 122 -9.34 2.73 3.26
CA ILE A 122 -9.65 1.30 3.12
C ILE A 122 -9.24 0.52 4.37
N CYS A 123 -8.09 0.82 4.99
CA CYS A 123 -7.71 0.23 6.27
C CYS A 123 -8.77 0.49 7.36
N LEU A 124 -9.33 1.70 7.41
CA LEU A 124 -10.43 2.04 8.32
C LEU A 124 -11.68 1.20 8.03
N MET A 125 -12.08 1.07 6.76
CA MET A 125 -13.24 0.26 6.39
C MET A 125 -13.06 -1.23 6.72
N GLU A 126 -11.84 -1.75 6.54
CA GLU A 126 -11.48 -3.11 6.92
C GLU A 126 -11.53 -3.33 8.42
N SER A 127 -11.15 -2.32 9.21
CA SER A 127 -11.19 -2.30 10.69
C SER A 127 -12.60 -2.03 11.24
N ASP A 128 -13.62 -2.28 10.43
CA ASP A 128 -15.05 -2.07 10.72
C ASP A 128 -15.47 -0.61 10.95
N ARG A 129 -14.60 0.36 10.64
CA ARG A 129 -14.87 1.81 10.69
C ARG A 129 -15.29 2.33 9.32
N ILE A 130 -16.38 1.76 8.80
CA ILE A 130 -16.86 1.99 7.43
C ILE A 130 -17.15 3.47 7.16
N GLU A 131 -17.80 4.17 8.08
CA GLU A 131 -18.16 5.58 7.94
C GLU A 131 -16.92 6.48 7.81
N ASP A 132 -15.99 6.38 8.78
CA ASP A 132 -14.72 7.11 8.75
C ASP A 132 -13.95 6.84 7.46
N GLY A 133 -13.83 5.56 7.09
CA GLY A 133 -13.07 5.17 5.93
C GLY A 133 -13.67 5.69 4.62
N ILE A 134 -14.99 5.68 4.48
CA ILE A 134 -15.68 6.28 3.32
C ILE A 134 -15.44 7.79 3.24
N ALA A 135 -15.45 8.49 4.39
CA ALA A 135 -15.17 9.92 4.40
C ALA A 135 -13.75 10.23 3.91
N VAL A 136 -12.75 9.47 4.37
CA VAL A 136 -11.36 9.60 3.94
C VAL A 136 -11.20 9.24 2.46
N VAL A 137 -11.82 8.14 2.00
CA VAL A 137 -11.81 7.75 0.58
C VAL A 137 -12.42 8.85 -0.30
N ARG A 138 -13.55 9.44 0.11
CA ARG A 138 -14.15 10.58 -0.62
C ARG A 138 -13.17 11.76 -0.69
N HIS A 139 -12.47 12.04 0.40
CA HIS A 139 -11.50 13.14 0.43
C HIS A 139 -10.31 12.87 -0.49
N ALA A 140 -9.82 11.63 -0.56
CA ALA A 140 -8.80 11.21 -1.52
C ALA A 140 -9.22 11.52 -2.96
N TYR A 141 -10.43 11.09 -3.37
CA TYR A 141 -10.93 11.33 -4.74
C TYR A 141 -11.26 12.79 -5.04
N ARG A 142 -11.50 13.61 -4.03
CA ARG A 142 -11.62 15.07 -4.19
C ARG A 142 -10.26 15.74 -4.38
N THR A 143 -9.23 15.23 -3.71
CA THR A 143 -7.86 15.73 -3.78
C THR A 143 -7.22 15.35 -5.11
N ASP A 144 -7.41 14.10 -5.53
CA ASP A 144 -6.99 13.62 -6.84
C ASP A 144 -8.09 12.73 -7.48
N PRO A 145 -8.91 13.30 -8.37
CA PRO A 145 -9.88 12.54 -9.16
C PRO A 145 -9.24 11.49 -10.09
N MET A 146 -7.95 11.62 -10.43
CA MET A 146 -7.25 10.69 -11.32
C MET A 146 -7.01 9.32 -10.69
N LEU A 147 -7.12 9.22 -9.37
CA LEU A 147 -7.14 7.92 -8.67
C LEU A 147 -8.22 6.98 -9.20
N ALA A 148 -9.29 7.48 -9.83
CA ALA A 148 -10.33 6.65 -10.42
C ALA A 148 -9.83 5.81 -11.61
N GLU A 149 -8.83 6.30 -12.34
CA GLU A 149 -8.20 5.60 -13.47
C GLU A 149 -7.15 4.58 -13.03
N GLN A 150 -6.79 4.60 -11.74
CA GLN A 150 -5.87 3.65 -11.12
C GLN A 150 -6.64 2.80 -10.10
N PRO A 151 -7.28 1.69 -10.53
CA PRO A 151 -7.98 0.79 -9.64
C PRO A 151 -7.08 0.38 -8.49
N VAL A 152 -7.64 0.31 -7.29
CA VAL A 152 -6.84 -0.10 -6.14
C VAL A 152 -6.39 -1.54 -6.37
N ALA A 153 -5.07 -1.75 -6.40
CA ALA A 153 -4.55 -3.05 -6.78
C ALA A 153 -4.95 -4.10 -5.72
N ARG A 154 -5.46 -5.24 -6.18
CA ARG A 154 -5.80 -6.38 -5.33
C ARG A 154 -4.65 -6.81 -4.43
N MET A 155 -3.42 -6.72 -4.94
CA MET A 155 -2.22 -7.01 -4.18
C MET A 155 -2.06 -6.07 -2.98
N HIS A 156 -2.34 -4.77 -3.09
CA HIS A 156 -2.15 -3.79 -2.00
C HIS A 156 -3.06 -4.00 -0.78
N PHE A 157 -3.99 -4.94 -0.86
CA PHE A 157 -4.95 -5.17 0.18
C PHE A 157 -4.63 -6.34 1.13
N ALA A 158 -3.83 -7.32 0.72
CA ALA A 158 -3.87 -8.66 1.34
C ALA A 158 -5.28 -9.19 1.63
N LEU A 159 -6.28 -8.61 0.94
CA LEU A 159 -7.63 -9.07 0.94
C LEU A 159 -7.58 -10.29 0.02
N ASP A 160 -7.52 -11.46 0.63
CA ASP A 160 -8.03 -12.63 -0.06
C ASP A 160 -9.45 -12.31 -0.58
N THR A 161 -9.88 -13.05 -1.60
CA THR A 161 -11.18 -12.84 -2.24
C THR A 161 -12.34 -12.79 -1.24
N GLN A 162 -12.22 -13.49 -0.10
CA GLN A 162 -13.24 -13.54 0.93
C GLN A 162 -13.29 -12.25 1.75
N ARG A 163 -12.16 -11.70 2.19
CA ARG A 163 -12.12 -10.43 2.92
C ARG A 163 -12.62 -9.28 2.04
N LEU A 164 -12.24 -9.23 0.76
CA LEU A 164 -12.72 -8.17 -0.16
C LEU A 164 -14.24 -8.24 -0.31
N ARG A 165 -14.79 -9.44 -0.50
CA ARG A 165 -16.25 -9.64 -0.56
C ARG A 165 -16.94 -9.24 0.73
N ALA A 166 -16.37 -9.58 1.89
CA ALA A 166 -16.92 -9.20 3.18
C ALA A 166 -16.94 -7.67 3.35
N LEU A 167 -15.85 -6.99 2.98
CA LEU A 167 -15.75 -5.54 2.98
C LEU A 167 -16.77 -4.89 2.04
N VAL A 168 -16.89 -5.38 0.81
CA VAL A 168 -17.90 -4.94 -0.16
C VAL A 168 -19.32 -5.11 0.41
N ASN A 169 -19.64 -6.26 1.00
CA ASN A 169 -20.96 -6.51 1.57
C ASN A 169 -21.28 -5.59 2.76
N ARG A 170 -20.30 -5.28 3.63
CA ARG A 170 -20.48 -4.28 4.69
C ARG A 170 -20.71 -2.89 4.10
N SER A 171 -19.92 -2.50 3.11
CA SER A 171 -19.99 -1.19 2.45
C SER A 171 -21.31 -0.99 1.71
N VAL A 172 -21.79 -2.01 0.98
CA VAL A 172 -23.10 -1.98 0.29
C VAL A 172 -24.25 -1.85 1.30
N ARG A 173 -24.22 -2.59 2.41
CA ARG A 173 -25.23 -2.44 3.48
C ARG A 173 -25.20 -1.03 4.07
N TYR A 174 -24.02 -0.46 4.28
CA TYR A 174 -23.88 0.91 4.75
C TYR A 174 -24.41 1.93 3.72
N ALA A 175 -24.10 1.76 2.44
CA ALA A 175 -24.59 2.62 1.36
C ALA A 175 -26.11 2.58 1.23
N HIS A 176 -26.73 1.41 1.33
CA HIS A 176 -28.19 1.29 1.34
C HIS A 176 -28.85 1.94 2.57
N ARG A 177 -28.21 1.90 3.74
CA ARG A 177 -28.74 2.55 4.95
C ARG A 177 -28.65 4.08 4.88
N THR A 178 -27.57 4.62 4.33
CA THR A 178 -27.31 6.07 4.31
C THR A 178 -27.80 6.76 3.05
N GLY A 179 -27.90 6.04 1.93
CA GLY A 179 -28.19 6.62 0.62
C GLY A 179 -27.17 7.65 0.14
N SER A 180 -26.00 7.74 0.77
CA SER A 180 -25.05 8.83 0.52
C SER A 180 -24.21 8.60 -0.73
N ALA A 181 -23.94 9.67 -1.49
CA ALA A 181 -23.05 9.64 -2.64
C ALA A 181 -21.66 9.10 -2.30
N SER A 182 -21.13 9.46 -1.13
CA SER A 182 -19.81 9.00 -0.66
C SER A 182 -19.79 7.49 -0.40
N ALA A 183 -20.85 6.94 0.17
CA ALA A 183 -20.93 5.51 0.40
C ALA A 183 -21.00 4.73 -0.91
N TRP A 184 -21.81 5.20 -1.86
CA TRP A 184 -21.86 4.61 -3.20
C TRP A 184 -20.53 4.74 -3.94
N LEU A 185 -19.82 5.87 -3.82
CA LEU A 185 -18.47 6.06 -4.34
C LEU A 185 -17.48 5.03 -3.76
N GLY A 186 -17.50 4.83 -2.44
CA GLY A 186 -16.65 3.83 -1.77
C GLY A 186 -16.92 2.42 -2.28
N VAL A 187 -18.20 2.06 -2.47
CA VAL A 187 -18.58 0.77 -3.08
C VAL A 187 -18.09 0.67 -4.52
N THR A 188 -18.23 1.72 -5.33
CA THR A 188 -17.74 1.76 -6.70
C THR A 188 -16.24 1.48 -6.77
N ALA A 189 -15.44 2.15 -5.93
CA ALA A 189 -13.99 1.95 -5.86
C ALA A 189 -13.63 0.49 -5.50
N LEU A 190 -14.32 -0.10 -4.52
CA LEU A 190 -14.11 -1.50 -4.13
C LEU A 190 -14.53 -2.50 -5.24
N MET A 191 -15.65 -2.25 -5.92
CA MET A 191 -16.12 -3.11 -7.02
C MET A 191 -15.19 -3.02 -8.25
N GLN A 192 -14.64 -1.83 -8.52
CA GLN A 192 -13.62 -1.63 -9.54
C GLN A 192 -12.35 -2.43 -9.22
N ALA A 193 -11.89 -2.42 -7.96
CA ALA A 193 -10.78 -3.24 -7.50
C ALA A 193 -11.07 -4.75 -7.60
N GLU A 194 -12.33 -5.18 -7.38
CA GLU A 194 -12.78 -6.55 -7.62
C GLU A 194 -12.83 -6.90 -9.13
N GLY A 195 -12.66 -5.95 -10.03
CA GLY A 195 -12.74 -6.13 -11.49
C GLY A 195 -14.18 -6.28 -12.00
N ARG A 196 -15.19 -6.05 -11.15
CA ARG A 196 -16.62 -6.15 -11.50
C ARG A 196 -17.11 -4.83 -12.08
N ARG A 197 -16.57 -4.44 -13.23
CA ARG A 197 -16.78 -3.12 -13.85
C ARG A 197 -18.27 -2.80 -14.08
N ASP A 198 -19.05 -3.75 -14.57
CA ASP A 198 -20.49 -3.54 -14.80
C ASP A 198 -21.26 -3.24 -13.51
N VAL A 199 -20.86 -3.89 -12.41
CA VAL A 199 -21.46 -3.66 -11.09
C VAL A 199 -21.01 -2.32 -10.55
N ALA A 200 -19.71 -2.01 -10.66
CA ALA A 200 -19.15 -0.72 -10.26
C ALA A 200 -19.85 0.43 -10.99
N ARG A 201 -20.14 0.29 -12.29
CA ARG A 201 -20.88 1.30 -13.06
C ARG A 201 -22.27 1.56 -12.49
N ARG A 202 -23.03 0.51 -12.17
CA ARG A 202 -24.34 0.68 -11.52
C ARG A 202 -24.25 1.35 -10.15
N MET A 203 -23.17 1.14 -9.40
CA MET A 203 -22.97 1.80 -8.11
C MET A 203 -22.56 3.26 -8.30
N LEU A 204 -21.81 3.55 -9.37
CA LEU A 204 -21.48 4.92 -9.76
C LEU A 204 -22.74 5.71 -10.12
N ASP A 205 -23.65 5.12 -10.91
CA ASP A 205 -24.92 5.76 -11.27
C ASP A 205 -25.72 6.16 -10.01
N ARG A 206 -25.75 5.29 -8.99
CA ARG A 206 -26.36 5.61 -7.69
C ARG A 206 -25.63 6.72 -6.93
N ALA A 207 -24.31 6.77 -7.05
CA ALA A 207 -23.53 7.85 -6.45
C ALA A 207 -23.86 9.19 -7.11
N GLU A 208 -23.98 9.21 -8.44
CA GLU A 208 -24.39 10.38 -9.23
C GLU A 208 -25.81 10.83 -8.84
N GLU A 209 -26.78 9.90 -8.78
CA GLU A 209 -28.16 10.17 -8.33
C GLU A 209 -28.20 10.76 -6.90
N ALA A 210 -27.28 10.33 -6.03
CA ALA A 210 -27.14 10.84 -4.68
C ALA A 210 -26.31 12.15 -4.57
N GLY A 211 -25.89 12.73 -5.70
CA GLY A 211 -25.19 14.01 -5.76
C GLY A 211 -23.65 13.92 -5.67
N LEU A 212 -23.05 12.86 -6.20
CA LEU A 212 -21.59 12.77 -6.36
C LEU A 212 -21.08 13.88 -7.30
N GLU A 213 -19.91 14.43 -6.99
CA GLU A 213 -19.27 15.45 -7.81
C GLU A 213 -19.00 14.95 -9.25
N THR A 214 -19.43 15.74 -10.24
CA THR A 214 -19.39 15.37 -11.66
C THR A 214 -17.99 15.04 -12.16
N GLU A 215 -16.96 15.74 -11.67
CA GLU A 215 -15.57 15.46 -12.06
C GLU A 215 -15.15 14.05 -11.66
N ILE A 216 -15.35 13.70 -10.38
CA ILE A 216 -15.05 12.35 -9.86
C ILE A 216 -15.82 11.30 -10.65
N ALA A 217 -17.11 11.54 -10.86
CA ALA A 217 -17.97 10.61 -11.56
C ALA A 217 -17.52 10.38 -13.02
N THR A 218 -17.12 11.45 -13.71
CA THR A 218 -16.60 11.38 -15.09
C THR A 218 -15.31 10.55 -15.16
N ARG A 219 -14.38 10.72 -14.21
CA ARG A 219 -13.14 9.92 -14.17
C ARG A 219 -13.43 8.44 -13.94
N PHE A 220 -14.32 8.11 -13.00
CA PHE A 220 -14.75 6.72 -12.79
C PHE A 220 -15.46 6.15 -14.03
N ALA A 221 -16.35 6.91 -14.66
CA ALA A 221 -17.05 6.48 -15.86
C ALA A 221 -16.09 6.24 -17.05
N ALA A 222 -14.98 6.98 -17.13
CA ALA A 222 -13.92 6.72 -18.10
C ALA A 222 -13.16 5.42 -17.79
N ALA A 223 -12.82 5.20 -16.53
CA ALA A 223 -12.07 4.02 -16.07
C ALA A 223 -12.88 2.70 -16.11
N LEU A 224 -14.21 2.79 -16.11
CA LEU A 224 -15.14 1.65 -16.09
C LEU A 224 -15.65 1.23 -17.48
N ARG A 225 -15.12 1.82 -18.56
CA ARG A 225 -15.44 1.41 -19.94
C ARG A 225 -14.82 0.06 -20.32
#